data_AF-A0A355DTE5-F1
#
_entry.id   AF-A0A355DTE5-F1
#
_cell.length_a   1.000
_cell.length_b   1.000
_cell.length_c   1.000
_cell.angle_alpha   90.00
_cell.angle_beta   90.00
_cell.angle_gamma   90.00
#
_symmetry.space_group_name_H-M   'P 1'
#
loop_
_entity.id
_entity.type
_entity.pdbx_description
1 polymer ?
#
loop_
_entity_poly.entity_id
_entity_poly.type
_entity_poly.pdbx_seq_one_letter_code
_entity_poly.pdbx_strand_id
1 'polypeptide(L)'
;MTRFVHDQFAKDYLKELLSPIGDVEISRDVSGEVREIDVWFTPKSSPSDYLQRLGLLGQLARTPAIFEPFRNAVTPSQIRS
;
A
#
# COMPACT_ATOMS: atom_id res chain seq x y z
N MET A 1 -6.20 20.29 -0.48
CA MET A 1 -6.35 20.23 -1.95
C MET A 1 -6.57 18.76 -2.28
N THR A 2 -7.78 18.37 -2.68
CA THR A 2 -8.15 16.96 -2.95
C THR A 2 -7.37 16.46 -4.17
N ARG A 3 -6.13 16.02 -3.93
CA ARG A 3 -5.30 15.23 -4.84
C ARG A 3 -6.11 13.97 -5.16
N PHE A 4 -6.68 13.92 -6.36
CA PHE A 4 -7.34 12.80 -7.04
C PHE A 4 -8.08 11.79 -6.15
N VAL A 5 -9.41 11.65 -6.32
CA VAL A 5 -10.24 10.64 -5.60
C VAL A 5 -9.63 9.23 -5.62
N HIS A 6 -8.89 8.90 -6.68
CA HIS A 6 -8.17 7.64 -6.84
C HIS A 6 -6.98 7.45 -5.87
N ASP A 7 -6.30 8.51 -5.46
CA ASP A 7 -5.19 8.49 -4.50
C ASP A 7 -5.70 8.04 -3.12
N GLN A 8 -6.71 8.75 -2.61
CA GLN A 8 -7.34 8.42 -1.34
C GLN A 8 -8.01 7.03 -1.39
N PHE A 9 -8.71 6.71 -2.49
CA PHE A 9 -9.30 5.39 -2.67
C PHE A 9 -8.25 4.27 -2.60
N ALA A 10 -7.10 4.42 -3.27
CA ALA A 10 -6.05 3.40 -3.26
C ALA A 10 -5.45 3.22 -1.85
N LYS A 11 -5.22 4.33 -1.13
CA LYS A 11 -4.73 4.33 0.25
C LYS A 11 -5.71 3.61 1.19
N ASP A 12 -6.99 3.99 1.14
CA ASP A 12 -8.03 3.39 1.97
C ASP A 12 -8.23 1.91 1.63
N TYR A 13 -8.21 1.56 0.34
CA TYR A 13 -8.36 0.17 -0.10
C TYR A 13 -7.21 -0.72 0.38
N LEU A 14 -5.97 -0.26 0.26
CA LEU A 14 -4.81 -0.99 0.79
C LEU A 14 -4.85 -1.10 2.31
N LYS A 15 -5.30 -0.05 3.01
CA LYS A 15 -5.50 -0.10 4.46
C LYS A 15 -6.48 -1.19 4.86
N GLU A 16 -7.63 -1.29 4.20
CA GLU A 16 -8.62 -2.33 4.49
C GLU A 16 -8.09 -3.75 4.21
N LEU A 17 -7.34 -3.93 3.12
CA LEU A 17 -6.75 -5.24 2.79
C LEU A 17 -5.63 -5.67 3.75
N LEU A 18 -4.86 -4.72 4.30
CA LEU A 18 -3.68 -5.02 5.10
C LEU A 18 -3.95 -5.02 6.62
N SER A 19 -5.00 -4.33 7.08
CA SER A 19 -5.36 -4.25 8.51
C SER A 19 -5.54 -5.62 9.20
N PRO A 20 -6.02 -6.68 8.54
CA PRO A 20 -6.13 -8.00 9.17
C PRO A 20 -4.78 -8.69 9.45
N ILE A 21 -3.68 -8.22 8.84
CA ILE A 21 -2.35 -8.87 8.90
C ILE A 21 -1.25 -7.97 9.48
N GLY A 22 -1.57 -6.76 9.89
CA GLY A 22 -0.59 -5.85 10.46
C GLY A 22 -1.14 -4.47 10.74
N ASP A 23 -0.24 -3.61 11.22
CA ASP A 23 -0.53 -2.19 11.41
C ASP A 23 -0.32 -1.45 10.09
N VAL A 24 -1.25 -0.54 9.79
CA VAL A 24 -1.23 0.27 8.57
C VAL A 24 -1.41 1.74 8.95
N GLU A 25 -0.47 2.57 8.50
CA GLU A 25 -0.56 4.02 8.55
C GLU A 25 -0.59 4.55 7.11
N ILE A 26 -1.57 5.40 6.80
CA ILE A 26 -1.68 6.06 5.49
C ILE A 26 -1.27 7.52 5.62
N SER A 27 -0.73 8.10 4.55
CA SER A 27 -0.31 9.50 4.52
C SER A 27 0.62 9.90 5.68
N ARG A 28 1.67 9.09 5.88
CA ARG A 28 2.64 9.31 6.96
C ARG A 28 3.70 10.31 6.52
N ASP A 29 3.86 11.40 7.27
CA ASP A 29 4.94 12.37 7.07
C ASP A 29 6.30 11.79 7.43
N VAL A 30 7.29 12.01 6.57
CA VAL A 30 8.69 11.67 6.84
C VAL A 30 9.39 12.86 7.47
N SER A 31 9.69 12.78 8.77
CA SER A 31 10.40 13.84 9.47
C SER A 31 11.76 14.14 8.82
N GLY A 32 11.98 15.39 8.42
CA GLY A 32 13.21 15.83 7.77
C GLY A 32 13.16 15.85 6.24
N GLU A 33 12.09 15.36 5.61
CA GLU A 33 11.85 15.47 4.17
C GLU A 33 10.48 16.08 3.86
N VAL A 34 10.34 16.74 2.71
CA VAL A 34 9.02 17.19 2.21
C VAL A 34 8.37 16.05 1.42
N ARG A 35 8.24 14.89 2.05
CA ARG A 35 7.68 13.66 1.46
C ARG A 35 6.71 12.99 2.42
N GLU A 36 5.66 12.44 1.82
CA GLU A 36 4.62 11.64 2.47
C GLU A 36 4.75 10.20 1.96
N ILE A 37 4.62 9.24 2.86
CA ILE A 37 4.48 7.82 2.53
C ILE A 37 3.00 7.53 2.33
N ASP A 38 2.65 6.95 1.17
CA ASP A 38 1.25 6.68 0.86
C ASP A 38 0.66 5.61 1.80
N VAL A 39 1.38 4.50 2.00
CA VAL A 39 1.03 3.43 2.94
C VAL A 39 2.28 2.87 3.62
N TRP A 40 2.38 3.01 4.94
CA TRP A 40 3.37 2.36 5.79
C TRP A 40 2.77 1.13 6.47
N PHE A 41 3.35 -0.05 6.22
CA PHE A 41 2.85 -1.32 6.73
C PHE A 41 3.87 -2.02 7.64
N THR A 42 3.39 -2.52 8.79
CA THR A 42 4.17 -3.35 9.71
C THR A 42 3.42 -4.66 9.99
N PRO A 43 3.95 -5.83 9.58
CA PRO A 43 3.27 -7.11 9.74
C PRO A 43 3.14 -7.52 11.21
N LYS A 44 2.03 -8.18 11.53
CA LYS A 44 1.81 -8.90 12.79
C LYS A 44 1.71 -10.40 12.53
N SER A 45 1.68 -11.20 13.60
CA SER A 45 1.41 -12.65 13.48
C SER A 45 0.08 -12.86 12.75
N SER A 46 0.17 -13.33 11.51
CA SER A 46 -0.94 -13.33 10.55
C SER A 46 -1.36 -14.76 10.19
N PRO A 47 -2.66 -15.03 9.98
CA PRO A 47 -3.11 -16.31 9.45
C PRO A 47 -2.52 -16.57 8.04
N SER A 48 -1.96 -17.75 7.82
CA SER A 48 -1.36 -18.14 6.53
C SER A 48 -2.34 -18.02 5.34
N ASP A 49 -3.60 -18.33 5.59
CA ASP A 49 -4.62 -18.45 4.55
C ASP A 49 -5.02 -17.08 3.98
N TYR A 50 -5.04 -16.05 4.81
CA TYR A 50 -5.36 -14.69 4.36
C TYR A 50 -4.22 -14.12 3.52
N LEU A 51 -2.96 -14.32 3.94
CA LEU A 51 -1.79 -13.96 3.15
C LEU A 51 -1.79 -14.64 1.78
N GLN A 52 -2.23 -15.90 1.70
CA GLN A 52 -2.32 -16.62 0.43
C GLN A 52 -3.43 -16.05 -0.49
N ARG A 53 -4.58 -15.65 0.07
CA ARG A 53 -5.67 -15.01 -0.70
C ARG A 53 -5.29 -13.65 -1.27
N LEU A 54 -4.43 -12.89 -0.58
CA LEU A 54 -3.89 -11.62 -1.07
C LEU A 54 -2.88 -11.78 -2.23
N GLY A 55 -2.45 -13.01 -2.55
CA GLY A 55 -1.55 -13.28 -3.66
C GLY A 55 -0.22 -12.53 -3.54
N LEU A 56 0.17 -11.79 -4.59
CA LEU A 56 1.41 -11.02 -4.61
C LEU A 56 1.48 -9.99 -3.47
N LEU A 57 0.36 -9.31 -3.17
CA LEU A 57 0.33 -8.35 -2.07
C LEU A 57 0.66 -9.02 -0.73
N GLY A 58 0.12 -10.22 -0.49
CA GLY A 58 0.41 -11.01 0.70
C GLY A 58 1.85 -11.50 0.77
N GLN A 59 2.52 -11.72 -0.37
CA GLN A 59 3.95 -12.03 -0.40
C GLN A 59 4.81 -10.81 -0.03
N LEU A 60 4.45 -9.63 -0.53
CA LEU A 60 5.13 -8.37 -0.23
C LEU A 60 4.92 -7.94 1.23
N ALA A 61 3.75 -8.21 1.80
CA ALA A 61 3.38 -7.90 3.19
C ALA A 61 3.96 -8.86 4.24
N ARG A 62 4.97 -9.68 3.90
CA ARG A 62 5.63 -10.57 4.89
C ARG A 62 6.64 -9.86 5.77
N THR A 63 7.13 -8.71 5.32
CA THR A 63 8.07 -7.85 6.05
C THR A 63 7.50 -6.43 6.13
N PRO A 64 8.01 -5.58 7.03
CA PRO A 64 7.70 -4.16 6.96
C PRO A 64 7.93 -3.62 5.54
N ALA A 65 6.97 -2.86 5.03
CA ALA A 65 6.96 -2.42 3.64
C ALA A 65 6.26 -1.07 3.48
N ILE A 66 6.65 -0.36 2.42
CA ILE A 66 5.98 0.84 1.93
C ILE A 66 5.25 0.49 0.63
N PHE A 67 3.99 0.88 0.49
CA PHE A 67 3.23 0.75 -0.75
C PHE A 67 2.88 2.13 -1.32
N GLU A 68 3.38 2.41 -2.51
CA GLU A 68 3.17 3.66 -3.26
C GLU A 68 2.35 3.35 -4.53
N PRO A 69 1.00 3.36 -4.46
CA PRO A 69 0.16 3.06 -5.62
C PRO A 69 0.34 4.12 -6.72
N PHE A 70 0.29 3.67 -7.97
CA PHE A 70 0.39 4.60 -9.10
C PHE A 70 -0.78 5.58 -9.09
N ARG A 71 -0.47 6.88 -8.98
CA ARG A 71 -1.45 7.97 -9.05
C ARG A 71 -2.20 8.05 -10.38
N ASN A 72 -1.58 7.54 -11.45
CA ASN A 72 -2.15 7.46 -12.79
C ASN A 72 -2.11 6.00 -13.24
N ALA A 73 -3.16 5.55 -13.95
CA ALA A 73 -3.12 4.24 -14.58
C ALA A 73 -1.91 4.13 -15.52
N VAL A 74 -1.16 3.03 -15.39
CA VAL A 74 -0.08 2.70 -16.33
C VAL A 74 -0.66 2.51 -17.72
N THR A 75 -0.10 3.21 -18.69
CA THR A 75 -0.47 3.06 -20.10
C THR A 75 0.14 1.78 -20.67
N PRO A 76 -0.47 1.15 -21.69
CA PRO A 76 0.07 -0.06 -22.29
C PRO A 76 1.53 0.07 -22.77
N SER A 77 1.95 1.26 -23.20
CA SER A 77 3.33 1.57 -23.59
C SER A 77 4.31 1.55 -22.42
N GLN A 78 3.86 1.78 -21.18
CA GLN A 78 4.68 1.70 -19.97
C GLN A 78 4.79 0.27 -19.43
N ILE A 79 3.93 -0.66 -19.89
CA ILE A 79 3.91 -2.06 -19.45
C ILE A 79 4.89 -2.92 -20.28
N ARG A 80 5.21 -2.51 -21.51
CA ARG A 80 6.12 -3.25 -22.39
C ARG A 80 7.53 -2.66 -22.33
N SER A 81 8.40 -3.33 -21.59
CA SER A 81 9.86 -3.22 -21.70
C SER A 81 10.38 -4.17 -22.78
#